data_AF-A0AAU5ILG5-F1
#
_entry.id   AF-A0AAU5ILG5-F1
#
_cell.length_a   1.000
_cell.length_b   1.000
_cell.length_c   1.000
_cell.angle_alpha   90.00
_cell.angle_beta   90.00
_cell.angle_gamma   90.00
#
_symmetry.space_group_name_H-M   'P 1'
#
loop_
_entity.id
_entity.type
_entity.pdbx_description
1 polymer ?
#
loop_
_entity_poly.entity_id
_entity_poly.type
_entity_poly.pdbx_seq_one_letter_code
_entity_poly.pdbx_strand_id
1 'polypeptide(L)'
;MPAPVQPPVFSIGSIDAQRVEDALSLIGPKWTAWSAMTLAQENRPMRVRDVAARLPFISEQFVSKRLATMHADGLVIRPDDRRGAPYQLSALGTSLAPVHRTMSDWSHAHLSLGQMAEAECVEDALCRLHLRHSTAVIQVLDAGGPMRFVHIAEEADWTTATPGSGSCGFRPTAWSPAQARATATPTC
;
A
#
# COMPACT_ATOMS: atom_id res chain seq x y z
N MET A 1 18.20 12.36 -25.97
CA MET A 1 18.34 10.89 -25.92
C MET A 1 18.00 10.44 -24.51
N PRO A 2 17.06 9.51 -24.29
CA PRO A 2 16.92 8.85 -22.99
C PRO A 2 18.19 8.03 -22.73
N ALA A 3 18.72 8.12 -21.52
CA ALA A 3 19.89 7.34 -21.10
C ALA A 3 19.55 5.84 -21.12
N PRO A 4 20.50 4.96 -21.51
CA PRO A 4 20.31 3.53 -21.39
C PRO A 4 20.13 3.17 -19.91
N VAL A 5 18.92 2.73 -19.55
CA VAL A 5 18.62 2.14 -18.24
C VAL A 5 19.47 0.88 -18.15
N GLN A 6 20.56 0.95 -17.38
CA GLN A 6 21.39 -0.23 -17.16
C GLN A 6 20.52 -1.32 -16.50
N PRO A 7 20.60 -2.57 -16.95
CA PRO A 7 19.87 -3.65 -16.31
C PRO A 7 20.30 -3.74 -14.84
N PRO A 8 19.37 -3.96 -13.91
CA PRO A 8 19.72 -4.08 -12.50
C PRO A 8 20.76 -5.19 -12.31
N VAL A 9 21.77 -4.92 -11.48
CA VAL A 9 22.85 -5.86 -11.11
C VAL A 9 22.34 -7.02 -10.23
N PHE A 10 21.03 -7.05 -9.96
CA PHE A 10 20.35 -8.04 -9.13
C PHE A 10 19.30 -8.76 -9.97
N SER A 11 19.38 -10.09 -10.04
CA SER A 11 18.32 -10.93 -10.61
C SER A 11 17.13 -10.95 -9.65
N ILE A 12 15.96 -10.59 -10.16
CA ILE A 12 14.68 -10.61 -9.42
C ILE A 12 14.40 -12.05 -8.96
N GLY A 13 14.86 -13.07 -9.72
CA GLY A 13 14.78 -14.48 -9.36
C GLY A 13 15.56 -14.91 -8.10
N SER A 14 16.42 -14.06 -7.52
CA SER A 14 17.10 -14.35 -6.23
C SER A 14 16.26 -13.98 -5.00
N ILE A 15 15.13 -13.30 -5.20
CA ILE A 15 14.27 -12.80 -4.13
C ILE A 15 13.31 -13.90 -3.69
N ASP A 16 13.16 -14.10 -2.39
CA ASP A 16 12.14 -15.01 -1.84
C ASP A 16 10.73 -14.42 -2.06
N ALA A 17 10.01 -14.91 -3.08
CA ALA A 17 8.67 -14.43 -3.43
C ALA A 17 7.70 -14.51 -2.25
N GLN A 18 7.75 -15.59 -1.47
CA GLN A 18 6.83 -15.77 -0.36
C GLN A 18 7.04 -14.68 0.69
N ARG A 19 8.29 -14.37 1.02
CA ARG A 19 8.60 -13.25 1.93
C ARG A 19 8.13 -11.89 1.40
N VAL A 20 8.22 -11.67 0.09
CA VAL A 20 7.71 -10.44 -0.52
C VAL A 20 6.19 -10.39 -0.45
N GLU A 21 5.50 -11.49 -0.75
CA GLU A 21 4.05 -11.58 -0.68
C GLU A 21 3.52 -11.41 0.75
N ASP A 22 4.23 -11.98 1.74
CA ASP A 22 3.92 -11.80 3.16
C ASP A 22 4.07 -10.33 3.58
N ALA A 23 5.17 -9.69 3.19
CA ALA A 23 5.40 -8.28 3.46
C ALA A 23 4.36 -7.38 2.77
N LEU A 24 4.03 -7.65 1.50
CA LEU A 24 3.01 -6.92 0.76
C LEU A 24 1.61 -7.14 1.36
N SER A 25 1.32 -8.31 1.91
CA SER A 25 0.05 -8.58 2.59
C SER A 25 -0.10 -7.79 3.90
N LEU A 26 1.02 -7.43 4.53
CA LEU A 26 1.05 -6.57 5.72
C LEU A 26 0.77 -5.09 5.38
N ILE A 27 1.43 -4.57 4.33
CA ILE A 27 1.44 -3.14 4.02
C ILE A 27 0.46 -2.72 2.92
N GLY A 28 0.06 -3.65 2.06
CA GLY A 28 -0.82 -3.45 0.91
C GLY A 28 -2.31 -3.24 1.19
N PRO A 29 -2.91 -3.71 2.31
CA PRO A 29 -4.32 -3.43 2.58
C PRO A 29 -4.61 -1.92 2.58
N LYS A 30 -5.80 -1.54 2.09
CA LYS A 30 -6.19 -0.11 2.00
C LYS A 30 -6.10 0.59 3.35
N TRP A 31 -5.79 1.88 3.29
CA TRP A 31 -5.65 2.81 4.42
C TRP A 31 -4.43 2.59 5.30
N THR A 32 -3.56 1.62 4.97
CA THR A 32 -2.32 1.37 5.72
C THR A 32 -1.32 2.50 5.51
N ALA A 33 -1.08 2.90 4.26
CA ALA A 33 -0.11 3.95 3.97
C ALA A 33 -0.61 5.29 4.53
N TRP A 34 -1.89 5.60 4.33
CA TRP A 34 -2.51 6.80 4.91
C TRP A 34 -2.38 6.86 6.43
N SER A 35 -2.71 5.77 7.13
CA SER A 35 -2.63 5.73 8.60
C SER A 35 -1.19 5.80 9.08
N ALA A 36 -0.28 5.04 8.48
CA ALA A 36 1.13 5.01 8.87
C ALA A 36 1.82 6.35 8.61
N MET A 37 1.60 6.97 7.45
CA MET A 37 2.18 8.29 7.12
C MET A 37 1.60 9.38 8.00
N THR A 38 0.31 9.34 8.33
CA THR A 38 -0.30 10.29 9.28
C THR A 38 0.35 10.20 10.66
N LEU A 39 0.53 8.98 11.18
CA LEU A 39 1.19 8.76 12.46
C LEU A 39 2.67 9.16 12.44
N ALA A 40 3.37 8.93 11.33
CA ALA A 40 4.77 9.33 11.13
C ALA A 40 4.91 10.87 11.11
N GLN A 41 4.02 11.57 10.40
CA GLN A 41 4.05 13.03 10.30
C GLN A 41 3.79 13.72 11.64
N GLU A 42 2.84 13.20 12.43
CA GLU A 42 2.51 13.76 13.74
C GLU A 42 3.55 13.42 14.82
N ASN A 43 4.31 12.34 14.63
CA ASN A 43 5.38 11.86 15.50
C ASN A 43 5.00 11.84 17.00
N ARG A 44 3.74 11.48 17.29
CA ARG A 44 3.19 11.41 18.66
C ARG A 44 2.04 10.39 18.72
N PRO A 45 1.70 9.85 19.90
CA PRO A 45 0.53 9.00 20.06
C PRO A 45 -0.78 9.72 19.71
N MET A 46 -1.60 9.13 18.86
CA MET A 46 -2.87 9.71 18.37
C MET A 46 -4.05 8.78 18.67
N ARG A 47 -5.19 9.35 19.10
CA ARG A 47 -6.43 8.56 19.24
C ARG A 47 -7.04 8.34 17.86
N VAL A 48 -7.93 7.36 17.75
CA VAL A 48 -8.64 7.05 16.49
C VAL A 48 -9.30 8.29 15.90
N ARG A 49 -10.01 9.08 16.72
CA ARG A 49 -10.64 10.35 16.29
C ARG A 49 -9.64 11.36 15.73
N ASP A 50 -8.43 11.41 16.29
CA ASP A 50 -7.40 12.38 15.91
C ASP A 50 -6.80 11.96 14.55
N VAL A 51 -6.63 10.66 14.32
CA VAL A 51 -6.23 10.10 13.02
C VAL A 51 -7.34 10.30 11.98
N ALA A 52 -8.59 10.01 12.33
CA ALA A 52 -9.74 10.20 11.44
C ALA A 52 -9.94 11.67 11.03
N ALA A 53 -9.66 12.62 11.95
CA ALA A 53 -9.69 14.05 11.63
C ALA A 53 -8.67 14.46 10.57
N ARG A 54 -7.59 13.69 10.38
CA ARG A 54 -6.58 13.91 9.32
C ARG A 54 -6.92 13.20 8.01
N LEU A 55 -7.89 12.29 8.03
CA LEU A 55 -8.31 11.49 6.88
C LEU A 55 -9.82 11.71 6.63
N PRO A 56 -10.26 12.93 6.25
CA PRO A 56 -11.68 13.31 6.20
C PRO A 56 -12.50 12.53 5.17
N PHE A 57 -11.84 11.82 4.25
CA PHE A 57 -12.46 10.94 3.25
C PHE A 57 -12.64 9.49 3.74
N ILE A 58 -12.20 9.16 4.97
CA ILE A 58 -12.35 7.84 5.59
C ILE A 58 -13.19 7.98 6.87
N SER A 59 -14.17 7.09 7.06
CA SER A 59 -14.96 7.11 8.29
C SER A 59 -14.11 6.69 9.50
N GLU A 60 -14.42 7.24 10.67
CA GLU A 60 -13.75 6.86 11.94
C GLU A 60 -13.84 5.36 12.21
N GLN A 61 -14.94 4.70 11.82
CA GLN A 61 -15.10 3.25 11.96
C GLN A 61 -14.08 2.47 11.12
N PHE A 62 -13.81 2.90 9.88
CA PHE A 62 -12.80 2.27 9.03
C PHE A 62 -11.39 2.53 9.55
N VAL A 63 -11.10 3.75 10.02
CA VAL A 63 -9.81 4.07 10.66
C VAL A 63 -9.60 3.22 11.91
N SER A 64 -10.63 3.08 12.76
CA SER A 64 -10.61 2.23 13.95
C SER A 64 -10.29 0.77 13.61
N LYS A 65 -11.03 0.20 12.64
CA LYS A 65 -10.81 -1.17 12.19
C LYS A 65 -9.39 -1.35 11.64
N ARG A 66 -8.91 -0.40 10.82
CA ARG A 66 -7.56 -0.50 10.24
C ARG A 66 -6.47 -0.40 11.29
N LEU A 67 -6.56 0.54 12.24
CA LEU A 67 -5.60 0.66 13.33
C LEU A 67 -5.57 -0.59 14.23
N ALA A 68 -6.72 -1.22 14.47
CA ALA A 68 -6.78 -2.49 15.19
C ALA A 68 -6.07 -3.62 14.42
N THR A 69 -6.26 -3.72 13.11
CA THR A 69 -5.54 -4.68 12.27
C THR A 69 -4.03 -4.39 12.26
N MET A 70 -3.63 -3.14 12.03
CA MET A 70 -2.23 -2.72 12.08
C MET A 70 -1.57 -3.02 13.44
N HIS A 71 -2.35 -2.99 14.53
CA HIS A 71 -1.85 -3.35 15.85
C HIS A 71 -1.61 -4.85 15.98
N ALA A 72 -2.54 -5.68 15.51
CA ALA A 72 -2.37 -7.14 15.46
C ALA A 72 -1.19 -7.54 14.56
N ASP A 73 -0.99 -6.80 13.48
CA ASP A 73 0.10 -6.93 12.50
C ASP A 73 1.45 -6.39 13.03
N GLY A 74 1.47 -5.78 14.22
CA GLY A 74 2.69 -5.23 14.83
C GLY A 74 3.21 -3.93 14.21
N LEU A 75 2.47 -3.31 13.28
CA LEU A 75 2.83 -2.02 12.65
C LEU A 75 2.62 -0.83 13.59
N VAL A 76 1.65 -0.92 14.48
CA VAL A 76 1.39 0.10 15.51
C VAL A 76 1.34 -0.52 16.89
N ILE A 77 1.70 0.27 17.89
CA ILE A 77 1.58 -0.10 19.30
C ILE A 77 0.49 0.74 19.97
N ARG A 78 -0.22 0.09 20.89
CA ARG A 78 -1.22 0.71 21.76
C ARG A 78 -0.75 0.56 23.22
N PRO A 79 -0.24 1.62 23.87
CA PRO A 79 0.40 1.49 25.19
C PRO A 79 -0.56 1.19 26.35
N ASP A 80 -1.86 1.39 26.15
CA ASP A 80 -2.91 1.20 27.14
C ASP A 80 -4.07 0.40 26.50
N ASP A 81 -4.72 -0.46 27.27
CA ASP A 81 -5.88 -1.26 26.83
C ASP A 81 -7.23 -0.57 27.08
N ARG A 82 -7.21 0.60 27.71
CA ARG A 82 -8.42 1.41 27.91
C ARG A 82 -9.06 1.82 26.58
N ARG A 83 -10.38 1.92 26.61
CA ARG A 83 -11.17 2.44 25.49
C ARG A 83 -10.67 3.84 25.11
N GLY A 84 -10.30 4.00 23.84
CA GLY A 84 -9.79 5.25 23.29
C GLY A 84 -8.30 5.49 23.52
N ALA A 85 -7.53 4.50 23.96
CA ALA A 85 -6.08 4.60 24.05
C ALA A 85 -5.44 5.04 22.71
N PRO A 86 -4.39 5.87 22.75
CA PRO A 86 -3.73 6.35 21.54
C PRO A 86 -2.88 5.25 20.89
N TYR A 87 -2.77 5.32 19.56
CA TYR A 87 -1.88 4.51 18.74
C TYR A 87 -0.64 5.31 18.35
N GLN A 88 0.49 4.64 18.21
CA GLN A 88 1.72 5.20 17.63
C GLN A 88 2.41 4.12 16.77
N LEU A 89 3.27 4.54 15.85
CA LEU A 89 4.05 3.59 15.05
C LEU A 89 4.96 2.75 15.95
N SER A 90 5.05 1.46 15.63
CA SER A 90 6.07 0.59 16.20
C SER A 90 7.43 0.82 15.51
N ALA A 91 8.48 0.13 15.96
CA ALA A 91 9.75 0.09 15.23
C ALA A 91 9.55 -0.45 13.80
N LEU A 92 8.73 -1.50 13.64
CA LEU A 92 8.37 -2.06 12.34
C LEU A 92 7.60 -1.04 11.49
N GLY A 93 6.57 -0.39 12.05
CA GLY A 93 5.81 0.64 11.33
C GLY A 93 6.67 1.83 10.90
N THR A 94 7.65 2.23 11.72
CA THR A 94 8.59 3.31 11.39
C THR A 94 9.53 2.91 10.25
N SER A 95 9.93 1.64 10.20
CA SER A 95 10.79 1.12 9.13
C SER A 95 10.13 1.14 7.73
N LEU A 96 8.81 1.35 7.65
CA LEU A 96 8.08 1.45 6.38
C LEU A 96 8.28 2.79 5.67
N ALA A 97 8.75 3.83 6.34
CA ALA A 97 8.95 5.15 5.73
C ALA A 97 9.77 5.11 4.41
N PRO A 98 10.98 4.49 4.35
CA PRO A 98 11.73 4.36 3.10
C PRO A 98 11.02 3.50 2.05
N VAL A 99 10.24 2.49 2.45
CA VAL A 99 9.48 1.64 1.54
C VAL A 99 8.37 2.45 0.86
N HIS A 100 7.56 3.16 1.64
CA HIS A 100 6.51 4.03 1.11
C HIS A 100 7.10 5.10 0.18
N ARG A 101 8.22 5.73 0.55
CA ARG A 101 8.89 6.69 -0.32
C ARG A 101 9.30 6.07 -1.66
N THR A 102 9.93 4.90 -1.63
CA THR A 102 10.38 4.20 -2.84
C THR A 102 9.19 3.86 -3.75
N MET A 103 8.08 3.40 -3.16
CA MET A 103 6.84 3.10 -3.88
C MET A 103 6.24 4.34 -4.51
N SER A 104 6.21 5.46 -3.79
CA SER A 104 5.74 6.75 -4.31
C SER A 104 6.59 7.25 -5.47
N ASP A 105 7.91 7.21 -5.32
CA ASP A 105 8.85 7.67 -6.36
C ASP A 105 8.74 6.80 -7.62
N TRP A 106 8.65 5.47 -7.47
CA TRP A 106 8.44 4.56 -8.59
C TRP A 106 7.11 4.80 -9.28
N SER A 107 6.04 5.01 -8.50
CA SER A 107 4.70 5.34 -8.99
C SER A 107 4.72 6.62 -9.82
N HIS A 108 5.31 7.70 -9.31
CA HIS A 108 5.43 8.97 -10.04
C HIS A 108 6.24 8.84 -11.34
N ALA A 109 7.27 8.00 -11.34
CA ALA A 109 8.12 7.82 -12.51
C ALA A 109 7.48 6.99 -13.63
N HIS A 110 6.56 6.06 -13.30
CA HIS A 110 6.10 5.05 -14.26
C HIS A 110 4.58 4.98 -14.45
N LEU A 111 3.81 5.46 -13.48
CA LEU A 111 2.36 5.48 -13.55
C LEU A 111 1.91 6.91 -13.88
N SER A 112 1.25 7.10 -15.01
CA SER A 112 0.60 8.37 -15.38
C SER A 112 -0.66 8.61 -14.55
N LEU A 113 -0.47 8.66 -13.24
CA LEU A 113 -1.43 9.05 -12.25
C LEU A 113 -1.33 10.57 -12.13
N GLY A 114 -2.45 11.29 -12.15
CA GLY A 114 -2.42 12.76 -12.04
C GLY A 114 -1.81 13.26 -10.71
N GLN A 115 -2.10 14.51 -10.34
CA GLN A 115 -1.72 14.97 -9.00
C GLN A 115 -2.52 14.19 -7.93
N MET A 116 -1.86 13.28 -7.24
CA MET A 116 -2.41 12.46 -6.16
C MET A 116 -1.62 12.69 -4.87
N ALA A 117 -2.22 12.41 -3.72
CA ALA A 117 -1.49 12.43 -2.46
C ALA A 117 -0.46 11.30 -2.42
N GLU A 118 0.68 11.51 -1.76
CA GLU A 118 1.77 10.53 -1.69
C GLU A 118 1.29 9.17 -1.17
N ALA A 119 0.47 9.17 -0.10
CA ALA A 119 -0.13 7.96 0.45
C ALA A 119 -1.04 7.23 -0.54
N GLU A 120 -1.71 7.97 -1.43
CA GLU A 120 -2.56 7.40 -2.48
C GLU A 120 -1.73 6.77 -3.60
N CYS A 121 -0.64 7.41 -4.02
CA CYS A 121 0.32 6.84 -4.97
C CYS A 121 0.92 5.54 -4.43
N VAL A 122 1.30 5.53 -3.15
CA VAL A 122 1.82 4.34 -2.47
C VAL A 122 0.78 3.22 -2.45
N GLU A 123 -0.46 3.50 -2.05
CA GLU A 123 -1.52 2.48 -2.02
C GLU A 123 -1.88 1.96 -3.41
N ASP A 124 -1.93 2.83 -4.43
CA ASP A 124 -2.19 2.40 -5.81
C ASP A 124 -1.08 1.46 -6.30
N ALA A 125 0.18 1.85 -6.09
CA ALA A 125 1.32 1.02 -6.47
C ALA A 125 1.36 -0.31 -5.70
N LEU A 126 1.09 -0.31 -4.39
CA LEU A 126 0.99 -1.54 -3.59
C LEU A 126 -0.18 -2.43 -4.06
N CYS A 127 -1.35 -1.86 -4.36
CA CYS A 127 -2.49 -2.60 -4.89
C CYS A 127 -2.17 -3.27 -6.25
N ARG A 128 -1.38 -2.62 -7.11
CA ARG A 128 -0.93 -3.21 -8.38
C ARG A 128 0.07 -4.35 -8.18
N LEU A 129 0.94 -4.26 -7.18
CA LEU A 129 1.88 -5.34 -6.83
C LEU A 129 1.21 -6.49 -6.08
N HIS A 130 0.12 -6.23 -5.36
CA HIS A 130 -0.59 -7.23 -4.56
C HIS A 130 -1.58 -8.08 -5.37
N LEU A 131 -1.62 -7.96 -6.70
CA LEU A 131 -2.31 -8.95 -7.55
C LEU A 131 -1.72 -10.33 -7.23
N ARG A 132 -2.49 -11.16 -6.53
CA ARG A 132 -2.08 -12.50 -6.06
C ARG A 132 -1.29 -13.20 -7.17
N HIS A 133 -0.09 -13.67 -6.82
CA HIS A 133 0.86 -14.37 -7.68
C HIS A 133 1.61 -13.56 -8.76
N SER A 134 1.44 -12.24 -8.84
CA SER A 134 2.20 -11.42 -9.79
C SER A 134 3.70 -11.46 -9.52
N THR A 135 4.11 -11.50 -8.26
CA THR A 135 5.53 -11.57 -7.86
C THR A 135 6.14 -12.92 -8.23
N ALA A 136 5.48 -14.04 -7.90
CA ALA A 136 5.91 -15.37 -8.30
C ALA A 136 6.03 -15.52 -9.83
N VAL A 137 5.05 -15.01 -10.60
CA VAL A 137 5.09 -15.05 -12.07
C VAL A 137 6.25 -14.22 -12.63
N ILE A 138 6.51 -13.03 -12.09
CA ILE A 138 7.64 -12.20 -12.54
C ILE A 138 8.98 -12.92 -12.28
N GLN A 139 9.13 -13.59 -11.14
CA GLN A 139 10.35 -14.34 -10.83
C GLN A 139 10.56 -15.53 -11.75
N VAL A 140 9.51 -16.31 -12.03
CA VAL A 140 9.56 -17.42 -12.99
C VAL A 140 9.97 -16.93 -14.38
N LEU A 141 9.45 -15.79 -14.82
CA LEU A 141 9.81 -15.17 -16.09
C LEU A 141 11.24 -14.61 -16.11
N ASP A 142 11.72 -14.02 -15.01
CA ASP A 142 13.09 -13.51 -14.87
C ASP A 142 14.11 -14.67 -14.89
N ALA A 143 13.79 -15.78 -14.22
CA ALA A 143 14.67 -16.95 -14.12
C ALA A 143 14.71 -17.82 -15.39
N GLY A 144 13.56 -17.99 -16.08
CA GLY A 144 13.44 -18.91 -17.21
C GLY A 144 13.33 -18.27 -18.60
N GLY A 145 13.32 -16.93 -18.69
CA GLY A 145 13.13 -16.23 -19.96
C GLY A 145 11.71 -16.35 -20.53
N PRO A 146 11.48 -16.05 -21.83
CA PRO A 146 10.14 -16.07 -22.43
C PRO A 146 9.54 -17.50 -22.43
N MET A 147 8.63 -17.78 -21.51
CA MET A 147 7.97 -19.09 -21.39
C MET A 147 6.49 -19.04 -21.76
N ARG A 148 5.95 -20.18 -22.21
CA ARG A 148 4.52 -20.35 -22.47
C ARG A 148 3.75 -20.39 -21.14
N PHE A 149 2.58 -19.77 -21.10
CA PHE A 149 1.71 -19.65 -19.92
C PHE A 149 1.49 -20.96 -19.15
N VAL A 150 1.41 -22.10 -19.86
CA VAL A 150 1.22 -23.43 -19.25
C VAL A 150 2.37 -23.81 -18.32
N HIS A 151 3.62 -23.51 -18.69
CA HIS A 151 4.79 -23.79 -17.85
C HIS A 151 4.86 -22.84 -16.65
N ILE A 152 4.43 -21.59 -16.81
CA ILE A 152 4.40 -20.60 -15.71
C ILE A 152 3.42 -21.03 -14.61
N ALA A 153 2.25 -21.57 -14.99
CA ALA A 153 1.24 -22.04 -14.03
C ALA A 153 1.64 -23.32 -13.29
N GLU A 154 2.40 -24.21 -13.95
CA GLU A 154 2.95 -25.43 -13.35
C GLU A 154 4.07 -25.10 -12.35
N GLU A 155 4.93 -24.14 -12.66
CA GLU A 155 6.07 -23.75 -11.82
C GLU A 155 5.68 -22.81 -10.65
N ALA A 156 4.60 -22.03 -10.82
CA ALA A 156 4.05 -21.16 -9.79
C ALA A 156 3.01 -21.84 -8.87
N ASP A 157 2.83 -23.16 -8.98
CA ASP A 157 1.92 -24.00 -8.18
C ASP A 157 0.42 -23.56 -8.27
N TRP A 158 -0.01 -23.07 -9.44
CA TRP A 158 -1.37 -22.52 -9.66
C TRP A 158 -2.47 -23.57 -9.80
N THR A 159 -2.18 -24.87 -9.67
CA THR A 159 -3.14 -25.94 -10.02
C THR A 159 -4.12 -26.33 -8.91
N THR A 160 -4.07 -25.74 -7.71
CA THR A 160 -4.97 -26.10 -6.59
C THR A 160 -5.95 -25.02 -6.13
N ALA A 161 -5.95 -23.82 -6.73
CA ALA A 161 -6.91 -22.78 -6.37
C ALA A 161 -8.24 -22.93 -7.12
N THR A 162 -9.26 -23.47 -6.45
CA THR A 162 -10.65 -23.44 -6.90
C THR A 162 -11.12 -21.99 -7.16
N PRO A 163 -11.89 -21.73 -8.23
CA PRO A 163 -12.39 -20.39 -8.53
C PRO A 163 -13.54 -20.05 -7.57
N GLY A 164 -13.20 -19.42 -6.44
CA GLY A 164 -14.14 -18.95 -5.43
C GLY A 164 -13.93 -17.48 -5.10
N SER A 165 -14.70 -16.60 -5.76
CA SER A 165 -15.17 -15.30 -5.28
C SER A 165 -14.15 -14.33 -4.65
N GLY A 166 -13.72 -13.34 -5.43
CA GLY A 166 -13.05 -12.14 -4.94
C GLY A 166 -13.17 -11.01 -5.95
N SER A 167 -14.39 -10.49 -6.16
CA SER A 167 -14.61 -9.31 -6.99
C SER A 167 -13.95 -8.09 -6.34
N CYS A 168 -12.77 -7.71 -6.82
CA CYS A 168 -12.22 -6.38 -6.59
C CYS A 168 -12.91 -5.42 -7.56
N GLY A 169 -14.14 -5.02 -7.22
CA GLY A 169 -14.87 -4.01 -7.96
C GLY A 169 -14.54 -2.63 -7.43
N PHE A 170 -13.78 -1.83 -8.18
CA PHE A 170 -13.87 -0.38 -8.04
C PHE A 170 -13.69 0.32 -9.39
N ARG A 171 -14.71 1.11 -9.76
CA ARG A 171 -14.68 2.09 -10.85
C ARG A 171 -13.94 3.33 -10.34
N PRO A 172 -13.02 3.92 -11.11
CA PRO A 172 -12.41 5.19 -10.74
C PRO A 172 -13.47 6.29 -10.82
N THR A 173 -13.91 6.82 -9.68
CA THR A 173 -14.56 8.13 -9.66
C THR A 173 -13.49 9.18 -9.93
N ALA A 174 -13.55 9.78 -11.12
CA ALA A 174 -12.73 10.89 -11.53
C ALA A 174 -12.81 12.02 -10.49
N TRP A 175 -11.71 12.23 -9.77
CA TRP A 175 -11.51 13.41 -8.95
C TRP A 175 -11.35 14.63 -9.88
N SER A 176 -12.16 15.67 -9.65
CA SER A 176 -12.09 16.94 -10.37
C SER A 176 -11.51 18.03 -9.45
N PRO A 177 -10.45 18.74 -9.87
CA PRO A 177 -9.77 19.74 -9.03
C PRO A 177 -10.60 21.00 -8.72
N ALA A 178 -11.86 21.09 -9.19
CA ALA A 178 -12.74 22.24 -8.95
C ALA A 178 -13.39 22.28 -7.56
N GLN A 179 -13.35 21.20 -6.76
CA GLN A 179 -14.02 21.14 -5.46
C GLN A 179 -13.23 21.73 -4.28
N ALA A 180 -11.95 22.09 -4.48
CA ALA A 180 -11.07 22.58 -3.41
C ALA A 180 -11.16 24.09 -3.13
N ARG A 181 -12.06 24.86 -3.79
CA ARG A 181 -12.10 26.33 -3.67
C ARG A 181 -13.36 26.95 -3.06
N ALA A 182 -14.30 26.17 -2.54
CA ALA A 182 -15.53 26.72 -1.96
C ALA A 182 -15.69 26.32 -0.49
N THR A 183 -14.95 26.98 0.41
CA THR A 183 -15.36 27.22 1.81
C THR A 183 -14.34 28.18 2.47
N ALA A 184 -14.39 29.44 2.07
CA ALA A 184 -13.82 30.54 2.85
C ALA A 184 -14.54 31.83 2.47
N THR A 185 -15.73 32.03 3.03
CA THR A 185 -16.34 33.37 3.10
C THR A 185 -16.15 33.87 4.52
N PRO A 186 -15.41 34.96 4.74
CA PRO A 186 -15.35 35.60 6.05
C PRO A 186 -16.65 36.39 6.27
N THR A 187 -17.30 36.17 7.41
CA THR A 187 -18.39 37.02 7.91
C THR A 187 -17.79 38.31 8.45
N CYS A 188 -18.23 39.46 7.93
CA CYS A 188 -18.06 40.76 8.58
C CYS A 188 -19.02 40.89 9.76
#